data_AF-A0A9E5I004-F1
#
_entry.id   AF-A0A9E5I004-F1
#
_cell.length_a   1.000
_cell.length_b   1.000
_cell.length_c   1.000
_cell.angle_alpha   90.00
_cell.angle_beta   90.00
_cell.angle_gamma   90.00
#
_symmetry.space_group_name_H-M   'P 1'
#
loop_
_entity.id
_entity.type
_entity.pdbx_description
1 polymer ?
#
loop_
_entity_poly.entity_id
_entity_poly.type
_entity_poly.pdbx_seq_one_letter_code
_entity_poly.pdbx_strand_id
1 'polypeptide(L)'
;PENNLLPLSTHPTLNSDLMDYIRHGRIKPMPAIKSWEGLKVTFIDGSSAEYEIICAATGFWTTFEFFDEKFINFKESEKVPLYRKMMHPDYQNLYFIGLFQPIGCIWPLADYQAKLACLEILGKYKRPTEIANKIKKEIENPHFEFGPGQRHAMEVDFHTFRNELKRELKKAGVDIGRPPAGKKKLYKSFARV
;
A
#
# COMPACT_ATOMS: atom_id res chain seq x y z
N PRO A 1 -11.09 -8.88 23.19
CA PRO A 1 -10.93 -9.59 21.91
C PRO A 1 -9.53 -10.20 21.79
N GLU A 2 -9.45 -11.50 21.53
CA GLU A 2 -8.19 -12.17 21.23
C GLU A 2 -7.83 -11.90 19.76
N ASN A 3 -6.60 -11.46 19.48
CA ASN A 3 -6.17 -11.20 18.12
C ASN A 3 -5.67 -12.50 17.49
N ASN A 4 -6.45 -13.03 16.54
CA ASN A 4 -6.12 -14.28 15.84
C ASN A 4 -5.47 -14.05 14.47
N LEU A 5 -5.16 -12.79 14.11
CA LEU A 5 -4.50 -12.46 12.85
C LEU A 5 -2.98 -12.45 13.01
N LEU A 6 -2.29 -13.00 12.01
CA LEU A 6 -0.83 -12.99 12.00
C LEU A 6 -0.29 -11.57 11.78
N PRO A 7 0.92 -11.27 12.29
CA PRO A 7 1.64 -10.07 11.88
C PRO A 7 1.76 -10.02 10.35
N LEU A 8 1.54 -8.83 9.76
CA LEU A 8 1.49 -8.64 8.30
C LEU A 8 0.36 -9.39 7.59
N SER A 9 -0.78 -9.63 8.26
CA SER A 9 -2.06 -9.93 7.58
C SER A 9 -2.86 -8.67 7.19
N THR A 10 -2.39 -7.48 7.60
CA THR A 10 -2.92 -6.17 7.21
C THR A 10 -1.80 -5.12 7.25
N HIS A 11 -2.03 -3.94 6.68
CA HIS A 11 -1.09 -2.82 6.77
C HIS A 11 -0.88 -2.43 8.26
N PRO A 12 0.36 -2.48 8.78
CA PRO A 12 0.62 -2.27 10.19
C PRO A 12 0.36 -0.82 10.58
N THR A 13 -0.24 -0.63 11.75
CA THR A 13 -0.37 0.69 12.37
C THR A 13 0.90 0.99 13.16
N LEU A 14 1.56 2.10 12.85
CA LEU A 14 2.74 2.58 13.57
C LEU A 14 2.34 3.72 14.50
N ASN A 15 2.28 3.46 15.80
CA ASN A 15 2.03 4.47 16.82
C ASN A 15 2.71 4.07 18.13
N SER A 16 3.65 4.90 18.60
CA SER A 16 4.42 4.64 19.81
C SER A 16 3.64 4.90 21.11
N ASP A 17 2.62 5.77 21.06
CA ASP A 17 1.88 6.23 22.24
C ASP A 17 0.57 5.47 22.47
N LEU A 18 0.04 4.79 21.44
CA LEU A 18 -1.27 4.13 21.48
C LEU A 18 -1.39 3.16 22.66
N MET A 19 -0.39 2.32 22.88
CA MET A 19 -0.41 1.34 23.97
C MET A 19 -0.35 2.02 25.35
N ASP A 20 0.43 3.09 25.48
CA ASP A 20 0.51 3.87 26.72
C ASP A 20 -0.83 4.56 27.02
N TYR A 21 -1.48 5.13 26.01
CA TYR A 21 -2.79 5.76 26.17
C TYR A 21 -3.90 4.77 26.51
N ILE A 22 -3.84 3.54 25.98
CA ILE A 22 -4.75 2.46 26.38
C ILE A 22 -4.48 2.08 27.85
N ARG A 23 -3.22 1.88 28.23
CA ARG A 23 -2.85 1.49 29.60
C ARG A 23 -3.26 2.52 30.64
N HIS A 24 -3.19 3.81 30.31
CA HIS A 24 -3.59 4.91 31.18
C HIS A 24 -5.08 5.28 31.08
N GLY A 25 -5.88 4.53 30.31
CA GLY A 25 -7.33 4.72 30.20
C GLY A 25 -7.77 5.94 29.39
N ARG A 26 -6.84 6.58 28.65
CA ARG A 26 -7.13 7.71 27.75
C ARG A 26 -7.80 7.26 26.46
N ILE A 27 -7.46 6.06 25.99
CA ILE A 27 -8.10 5.41 24.84
C ILE A 27 -8.73 4.10 25.33
N LYS A 28 -9.99 3.88 24.99
CA LYS A 28 -10.70 2.62 25.25
C LYS A 28 -11.05 1.99 23.90
N PRO A 29 -10.42 0.86 23.52
CA PRO A 29 -10.83 0.11 22.34
C PRO A 29 -12.28 -0.38 22.52
N MET A 30 -13.13 -0.08 21.55
CA MET A 30 -14.54 -0.46 21.55
C MET A 30 -14.80 -1.57 20.54
N PRO A 31 -15.88 -2.37 20.70
CA PRO A 31 -16.32 -3.29 19.66
C PRO A 31 -16.64 -2.56 18.35
N ALA A 32 -16.80 -3.31 17.27
CA ALA A 32 -17.24 -2.73 16.01
C ALA A 32 -18.60 -2.02 16.17
N ILE A 33 -18.80 -0.97 15.38
CA ILE A 33 -20.04 -0.20 15.37
C ILE A 33 -21.08 -0.97 14.55
N LYS A 34 -22.29 -1.15 15.12
CA LYS A 34 -23.44 -1.74 14.44
C LYS A 34 -24.29 -0.67 13.74
N SER A 35 -24.55 0.43 14.43
CA SER A 35 -25.30 1.58 13.90
C SER A 35 -25.04 2.82 14.76
N TRP A 36 -25.43 3.99 14.28
CA TRP A 36 -25.49 5.20 15.10
C TRP A 36 -26.72 6.02 14.72
N GLU A 37 -27.21 6.82 15.66
CA GLU A 37 -28.28 7.79 15.48
C GLU A 37 -27.84 9.11 16.13
N GLY A 38 -27.60 10.13 15.30
CA GLY A 38 -26.92 11.34 15.74
C GLY A 38 -25.56 11.02 16.34
N LEU A 39 -25.38 11.30 17.63
CA LEU A 39 -24.14 11.03 18.39
C LEU A 39 -24.25 9.80 19.30
N LYS A 40 -25.36 9.06 19.25
CA LYS A 40 -25.53 7.80 19.96
C LYS A 40 -25.06 6.65 19.09
N VAL A 41 -24.05 5.92 19.54
CA VAL A 41 -23.45 4.78 18.82
C VAL A 41 -23.90 3.48 19.48
N THR A 42 -24.35 2.52 18.68
CA THR A 42 -24.67 1.15 19.09
C THR A 42 -23.60 0.21 18.57
N PHE A 43 -23.03 -0.60 19.46
CA PHE A 43 -21.98 -1.56 19.14
C PHE A 43 -22.54 -2.96 18.82
N ILE A 44 -21.72 -3.81 18.21
CA ILE A 44 -22.13 -5.17 17.81
C ILE A 44 -22.50 -6.09 18.98
N ASP A 45 -22.02 -5.79 20.19
CA ASP A 45 -22.36 -6.53 21.41
C ASP A 45 -23.67 -6.05 22.08
N GLY A 46 -24.35 -5.08 21.46
CA GLY A 46 -25.60 -4.50 21.97
C GLY A 46 -25.41 -3.34 22.95
N SER A 47 -24.18 -3.04 23.38
CA SER A 47 -23.90 -1.86 24.19
C SER A 47 -24.11 -0.57 23.37
N SER A 48 -24.40 0.54 24.05
CA SER A 48 -24.51 1.85 23.40
C SER A 48 -23.91 2.96 24.27
N ALA A 49 -23.42 4.01 23.62
CA ALA A 49 -22.86 5.17 24.28
C ALA A 49 -23.11 6.44 23.45
N GLU A 50 -23.22 7.58 24.13
CA GLU A 50 -23.30 8.90 23.50
C GLU A 50 -21.92 9.56 23.47
N TYR A 51 -21.65 10.28 22.40
CA TYR A 51 -20.37 10.97 22.17
C TYR A 51 -20.62 12.45 21.86
N GLU A 52 -19.58 13.27 21.95
CA GLU A 52 -19.65 14.68 21.50
C GLU A 52 -19.17 14.83 20.06
N ILE A 53 -18.23 13.96 19.63
CA ILE A 53 -17.61 14.00 18.31
C ILE A 53 -17.47 12.58 17.79
N ILE A 54 -17.83 12.38 16.53
CA ILE A 54 -17.54 11.16 15.76
C ILE A 54 -16.56 11.53 14.65
N CYS A 55 -15.39 10.91 14.65
CA CYS A 55 -14.36 11.08 13.62
C CYS A 55 -14.22 9.81 12.79
N ALA A 56 -14.60 9.86 11.51
CA ALA A 56 -14.51 8.74 10.58
C ALA A 56 -13.11 8.65 9.95
N ALA A 57 -12.20 7.94 10.61
CA ALA A 57 -10.87 7.62 10.06
C ALA A 57 -10.91 6.37 9.15
N THR A 58 -11.85 6.32 8.21
CA THR A 58 -12.17 5.13 7.38
C THR A 58 -11.31 4.98 6.12
N GLY A 59 -10.36 5.89 5.90
CA GLY A 59 -9.46 5.87 4.74
C GLY A 59 -9.94 6.75 3.59
N PHE A 60 -9.44 6.48 2.38
CA PHE A 60 -9.68 7.29 1.19
C PHE A 60 -9.94 6.41 -0.03
N TRP A 61 -10.64 6.97 -1.02
CA TRP A 61 -10.79 6.38 -2.34
C TRP A 61 -9.75 6.93 -3.31
N THR A 62 -9.27 6.06 -4.20
CA THR A 62 -8.39 6.45 -5.31
C THR A 62 -9.23 6.86 -6.52
N THR A 63 -9.29 8.16 -6.82
CA THR A 63 -10.06 8.72 -7.94
C THR A 63 -9.19 9.63 -8.82
N PHE A 64 -9.55 9.75 -10.09
CA PHE A 64 -8.91 10.64 -11.06
C PHE A 64 -9.98 11.42 -11.82
N GLU A 65 -10.50 12.50 -11.23
CA GLU A 65 -11.65 13.26 -11.76
C GLU A 65 -11.39 13.92 -13.13
N PHE A 66 -10.14 14.00 -13.54
CA PHE A 66 -9.75 14.47 -14.87
C PHE A 66 -9.85 13.39 -15.97
N PHE A 67 -10.16 12.14 -15.62
CA PHE A 67 -10.46 11.07 -16.57
C PHE A 67 -11.96 10.77 -16.60
N ASP A 68 -12.47 10.38 -17.78
CA ASP A 68 -13.80 9.76 -17.88
C ASP A 68 -13.81 8.46 -17.06
N GLU A 69 -14.88 8.21 -16.31
CA GLU A 69 -15.00 7.01 -15.48
C GLU A 69 -14.98 5.70 -16.28
N LYS A 70 -15.41 5.74 -17.56
CA LYS A 70 -15.32 4.61 -18.49
C LYS A 70 -13.89 4.38 -18.98
N PHE A 71 -13.04 5.39 -18.86
CA PHE A 71 -11.64 5.31 -19.24
C PHE A 71 -10.81 4.76 -18.09
N ILE A 72 -10.74 5.46 -16.95
CA ILE A 72 -9.97 5.03 -15.78
C ILE A 72 -10.75 5.35 -14.51
N ASN A 73 -11.15 4.30 -13.79
CA ASN A 73 -11.79 4.42 -12.49
C ASN A 73 -11.30 3.32 -11.54
N PHE A 74 -10.60 3.71 -10.47
CA PHE A 74 -10.12 2.81 -9.43
C PHE A 74 -10.84 3.00 -8.09
N LYS A 75 -11.95 3.74 -8.06
CA LYS A 75 -12.68 4.09 -6.84
C LYS A 75 -13.15 2.87 -6.05
N GLU A 76 -13.53 1.78 -6.72
CA GLU A 76 -14.00 0.54 -6.08
C GLU A 76 -13.16 -0.68 -6.54
N SER A 77 -12.02 -0.42 -7.18
CA SER A 77 -11.21 -1.50 -7.74
C SER A 77 -10.34 -2.15 -6.67
N GLU A 78 -10.53 -3.45 -6.45
CA GLU A 78 -9.62 -4.28 -5.65
C GLU A 78 -8.36 -4.69 -6.41
N LYS A 79 -8.37 -4.57 -7.74
CA LYS A 79 -7.33 -5.05 -8.65
C LYS A 79 -7.04 -4.01 -9.70
N VAL A 80 -5.99 -3.23 -9.48
CA VAL A 80 -5.59 -2.17 -10.41
C VAL A 80 -4.72 -2.75 -11.54
N PRO A 81 -5.17 -2.70 -12.80
CA PRO A 81 -4.52 -3.36 -13.93
C PRO A 81 -3.34 -2.55 -14.50
N LEU A 82 -2.33 -2.30 -13.67
CA LEU A 82 -1.14 -1.52 -14.04
C LEU A 82 0.13 -2.34 -13.83
N TYR A 83 0.98 -2.41 -14.86
CA TYR A 83 2.27 -3.09 -14.76
C TYR A 83 3.17 -2.29 -13.84
N ARG A 84 3.76 -2.97 -12.85
CA ARG A 84 4.56 -2.33 -11.77
C ARG A 84 3.82 -1.18 -11.11
N LYS A 85 2.49 -1.29 -11.01
CA LYS A 85 1.62 -0.26 -10.44
C LYS A 85 1.80 1.13 -11.10
N MET A 86 2.25 1.20 -12.36
CA MET A 86 2.50 2.47 -13.06
C MET A 86 2.11 2.53 -14.54
N MET A 87 2.20 1.42 -15.30
CA MET A 87 2.03 1.46 -16.76
C MET A 87 0.74 0.77 -17.18
N HIS A 88 -0.08 1.46 -17.97
CA HIS A 88 -1.30 0.89 -18.54
C HIS A 88 -0.98 -0.11 -19.67
N PRO A 89 -1.74 -1.22 -19.82
CA PRO A 89 -1.52 -2.18 -20.91
C PRO A 89 -1.67 -1.54 -22.30
N ASP A 90 -2.75 -0.77 -22.48
CA ASP A 90 -3.11 -0.23 -23.81
C ASP A 90 -2.53 1.16 -24.12
N TYR A 91 -2.17 1.96 -23.10
CA TYR A 91 -1.72 3.35 -23.29
C TYR A 91 -0.23 3.50 -22.95
N GLN A 92 0.59 3.70 -23.98
CA GLN A 92 2.05 3.80 -23.86
C GLN A 92 2.53 5.18 -23.37
N ASN A 93 1.70 6.21 -23.47
CA ASN A 93 2.00 7.58 -23.07
C ASN A 93 1.37 7.98 -21.72
N LEU A 94 0.83 7.02 -20.96
CA LEU A 94 0.23 7.23 -19.65
C LEU A 94 1.01 6.52 -18.55
N TYR A 95 1.27 7.25 -17.46
CA TYR A 95 2.07 6.80 -16.33
C TYR A 95 1.45 7.22 -15.00
N PHE A 96 1.36 6.28 -14.06
CA PHE A 96 1.00 6.53 -12.68
C PHE A 96 2.24 6.44 -11.80
N ILE A 97 2.66 7.55 -11.20
CA ILE A 97 3.84 7.58 -10.33
C ILE A 97 3.40 7.62 -8.88
N GLY A 98 3.89 6.69 -8.06
CA GLY A 98 3.53 6.61 -6.65
C GLY A 98 2.16 6.00 -6.37
N LEU A 99 1.52 5.38 -7.37
CA LEU A 99 0.23 4.70 -7.17
C LEU A 99 0.48 3.31 -6.57
N PHE A 100 0.99 3.25 -5.34
CA PHE A 100 1.18 2.03 -4.55
C PHE A 100 1.36 2.37 -3.06
N GLN A 101 1.12 1.41 -2.19
CA GLN A 101 1.25 1.55 -0.74
C GLN A 101 2.33 0.57 -0.26
N PRO A 102 3.57 1.04 0.00
CA PRO A 102 4.62 0.14 0.44
C PRO A 102 4.59 -0.08 1.96
N ILE A 103 4.97 -1.28 2.40
CA ILE A 103 5.49 -1.47 3.76
C ILE A 103 6.92 -0.90 3.79
N GLY A 104 7.02 0.43 3.86
CA GLY A 104 8.27 1.18 3.78
C GLY A 104 8.05 2.60 3.26
N CYS A 105 9.14 3.27 2.85
CA CYS A 105 9.06 4.64 2.33
C CYS A 105 8.67 4.64 0.84
N ILE A 106 7.68 5.45 0.46
CA ILE A 106 7.22 5.56 -0.93
C ILE A 106 8.22 6.30 -1.84
N TRP A 107 8.92 7.31 -1.32
CA TRP A 107 9.68 8.26 -2.14
C TRP A 107 10.75 7.61 -3.03
N PRO A 108 11.59 6.66 -2.55
CA PRO A 108 12.59 6.03 -3.40
C PRO A 108 11.96 5.23 -4.55
N LEU A 109 10.84 4.57 -4.29
CA LEU A 109 10.15 3.74 -5.27
C LEU A 109 9.45 4.58 -6.33
N ALA A 110 8.85 5.71 -5.93
CA ALA A 110 8.27 6.68 -6.85
C ALA A 110 9.36 7.34 -7.74
N ASP A 111 10.53 7.66 -7.19
CA ASP A 111 11.69 8.13 -7.98
C ASP A 111 12.12 7.10 -9.03
N TYR A 112 12.15 5.81 -8.67
CA TYR A 112 12.48 4.73 -9.61
C TYR A 112 11.42 4.57 -10.71
N GLN A 113 10.12 4.67 -10.37
CA GLN A 113 9.05 4.70 -11.38
C GLN A 113 9.18 5.90 -12.32
N ALA A 114 9.45 7.10 -11.79
CA ALA A 114 9.63 8.30 -12.60
C ALA A 114 10.82 8.18 -13.55
N LYS A 115 11.96 7.66 -13.07
CA LYS A 115 13.13 7.38 -13.92
C LYS A 115 12.80 6.41 -15.04
N LEU A 116 12.07 5.33 -14.73
CA LEU A 116 11.67 4.35 -15.73
C LEU A 116 10.74 4.95 -16.80
N ALA A 117 9.76 5.76 -16.39
CA ALA A 117 8.88 6.49 -17.30
C ALA A 117 9.68 7.43 -18.24
N CYS A 118 10.59 8.24 -17.68
CA CYS A 118 11.46 9.11 -18.48
C CYS A 118 12.32 8.32 -19.49
N LEU A 119 12.86 7.17 -19.08
CA LEU A 119 13.66 6.32 -19.97
C LEU A 119 12.80 5.73 -21.10
N GLU A 120 11.55 5.39 -20.84
CA GLU A 120 10.62 4.96 -21.89
C GLU A 120 10.30 6.08 -22.87
N ILE A 121 9.96 7.27 -22.37
CA ILE A 121 9.68 8.47 -23.19
C ILE A 121 10.86 8.81 -24.10
N LEU A 122 12.10 8.63 -23.60
CA LEU A 122 13.33 8.82 -24.37
C LEU A 122 13.69 7.65 -25.31
N GLY A 123 12.87 6.60 -25.38
CA GLY A 123 13.11 5.40 -26.20
C GLY A 123 14.21 4.48 -25.69
N LYS A 124 14.68 4.67 -24.44
CA LYS A 124 15.77 3.89 -23.80
C LYS A 124 15.26 2.67 -23.02
N TYR A 125 13.97 2.63 -22.72
CA TYR A 125 13.31 1.47 -22.13
C TYR A 125 12.19 0.99 -23.06
N LYS A 126 12.03 -0.32 -23.18
CA LYS A 126 10.88 -0.93 -23.87
C LYS A 126 10.08 -1.73 -22.85
N ARG A 127 8.77 -1.47 -22.79
CA ARG A 127 7.83 -2.30 -22.02
C ARG A 127 7.92 -3.77 -22.44
N PRO A 128 7.59 -4.71 -21.53
CA PRO A 128 7.44 -6.11 -21.92
C PRO A 128 6.33 -6.25 -22.99
N THR A 129 6.55 -7.12 -23.98
CA THR A 129 5.57 -7.38 -25.07
C THR A 129 4.25 -7.92 -24.54
N GLU A 130 4.30 -8.81 -23.55
CA GLU A 130 3.15 -9.46 -22.92
C GLU A 130 2.69 -8.72 -21.65
N ILE A 131 2.53 -7.40 -21.72
CA ILE A 131 2.28 -6.57 -20.53
C ILE A 131 0.98 -6.95 -19.81
N ALA A 132 -0.09 -7.27 -20.54
CA ALA A 132 -1.36 -7.70 -19.94
C ALA A 132 -1.22 -8.99 -19.14
N ASN A 133 -0.47 -9.98 -19.67
CA ASN A 133 -0.16 -11.22 -18.96
C ASN A 133 0.73 -10.99 -17.73
N LYS A 134 1.66 -10.03 -17.79
CA LYS A 134 2.47 -9.63 -16.62
C LYS A 134 1.63 -8.95 -15.55
N ILE A 135 0.71 -8.08 -15.93
CA ILE A 135 -0.24 -7.42 -15.02
C ILE A 135 -1.11 -8.46 -14.32
N LYS A 136 -1.71 -9.37 -15.08
CA LYS A 136 -2.51 -10.47 -14.53
C LYS A 136 -1.70 -11.27 -13.51
N LYS A 137 -0.45 -11.61 -13.84
CA LYS A 137 0.45 -12.31 -12.91
C LYS A 137 0.74 -11.50 -11.64
N GLU A 138 0.99 -10.20 -11.73
CA GLU A 138 1.22 -9.33 -10.56
C GLU A 138 -0.03 -9.23 -9.67
N ILE A 139 -1.22 -9.22 -10.27
CA ILE A 139 -2.50 -9.22 -9.54
C ILE A 139 -2.75 -10.57 -8.84
N GLU A 140 -2.44 -11.68 -9.50
CA GLU A 140 -2.63 -13.04 -8.97
C GLU A 140 -1.56 -13.44 -7.95
N ASN A 141 -0.43 -12.72 -7.90
CA ASN A 141 0.68 -12.99 -6.98
C ASN A 141 1.03 -11.70 -6.21
N PRO A 142 0.14 -11.21 -5.33
CA PRO A 142 0.41 -10.02 -4.53
C PRO A 142 1.60 -10.26 -3.59
N HIS A 143 2.29 -9.18 -3.18
CA HIS A 143 3.43 -9.29 -2.26
C HIS A 143 3.00 -9.70 -0.84
N PHE A 144 1.75 -9.42 -0.48
CA PHE A 144 1.14 -9.77 0.79
C PHE A 144 -0.23 -10.42 0.57
N GLU A 145 -0.57 -11.36 1.44
CA GLU A 145 -1.90 -11.97 1.52
C GLU A 145 -2.79 -11.16 2.47
N PHE A 146 -2.96 -9.88 2.17
CA PHE A 146 -3.90 -9.05 2.92
C PHE A 146 -5.35 -9.41 2.56
N GLY A 147 -6.25 -9.22 3.51
CA GLY A 147 -7.68 -9.47 3.31
C GLY A 147 -8.29 -8.65 2.15
N PRO A 148 -9.49 -9.02 1.68
CA PRO A 148 -10.14 -8.37 0.55
C PRO A 148 -10.44 -6.89 0.82
N GLY A 149 -10.75 -6.14 -0.24
CA GLY A 149 -11.13 -4.74 -0.19
C GLY A 149 -10.10 -3.79 -0.80
N GLN A 150 -10.62 -2.67 -1.30
CA GLN A 150 -9.87 -1.64 -2.02
C GLN A 150 -8.61 -1.15 -1.28
N ARG A 151 -8.66 -1.05 0.06
CA ARG A 151 -7.54 -0.57 0.88
C ARG A 151 -6.25 -1.34 0.62
N HIS A 152 -6.34 -2.61 0.22
CA HIS A 152 -5.19 -3.48 0.01
C HIS A 152 -4.83 -3.69 -1.47
N ALA A 153 -5.55 -3.04 -2.40
CA ALA A 153 -5.38 -3.23 -3.86
C ALA A 153 -3.97 -2.89 -4.38
N MET A 154 -3.27 -2.02 -3.66
CA MET A 154 -2.05 -1.35 -4.11
C MET A 154 -0.86 -1.60 -3.19
N GLU A 155 -0.98 -2.55 -2.27
CA GLU A 155 0.03 -2.87 -1.28
C GLU A 155 1.23 -3.59 -1.90
N VAL A 156 2.44 -3.20 -1.49
CA VAL A 156 3.69 -3.79 -1.99
C VAL A 156 4.71 -3.96 -0.87
N ASP A 157 5.42 -5.09 -0.85
CA ASP A 157 6.65 -5.18 -0.05
C ASP A 157 7.72 -4.25 -0.66
N PHE A 158 8.31 -3.38 0.18
CA PHE A 158 9.25 -2.37 -0.27
C PHE A 158 10.48 -2.99 -0.93
N HIS A 159 11.07 -4.05 -0.35
CA HIS A 159 12.30 -4.64 -0.85
C HIS A 159 12.08 -5.42 -2.14
N THR A 160 11.00 -6.18 -2.21
CA THR A 160 10.59 -6.94 -3.39
C THR A 160 10.30 -6.00 -4.55
N PHE A 161 9.47 -4.97 -4.32
CA PHE A 161 9.12 -4.00 -5.34
C PHE A 161 10.32 -3.15 -5.80
N ARG A 162 11.23 -2.81 -4.87
CA ARG A 162 12.51 -2.19 -5.24
C ARG A 162 13.31 -3.08 -6.19
N ASN A 163 13.42 -4.37 -5.90
CA ASN A 163 14.18 -5.31 -6.73
C ASN A 163 13.51 -5.49 -8.11
N GLU A 164 12.19 -5.43 -8.17
CA GLU A 164 11.43 -5.43 -9.40
C GLU A 164 11.71 -4.22 -10.28
N LEU A 165 11.58 -3.01 -9.73
CA LEU A 165 11.92 -1.77 -10.42
C LEU A 165 13.40 -1.72 -10.80
N LYS A 166 14.29 -2.24 -9.93
CA LYS A 166 15.72 -2.38 -10.23
C LYS A 166 15.96 -3.21 -11.49
N ARG A 167 15.25 -4.34 -11.65
CA ARG A 167 15.38 -5.20 -12.84
C ARG A 167 14.95 -4.46 -14.10
N GLU A 168 13.88 -3.68 -14.04
CA GLU A 168 13.40 -2.90 -15.18
C GLU A 168 14.37 -1.76 -15.53
N LEU A 169 14.83 -0.99 -14.53
CA LEU A 169 15.83 0.07 -14.74
C LEU A 169 17.15 -0.47 -15.30
N LYS A 170 17.57 -1.67 -14.87
CA LYS A 170 18.78 -2.31 -15.39
C LYS A 170 18.66 -2.64 -16.89
N LYS A 171 17.48 -3.00 -17.39
CA LYS A 171 17.25 -3.21 -18.83
C LYS A 171 17.45 -1.92 -19.63
N ALA A 172 17.21 -0.76 -19.02
CA ALA A 172 17.46 0.56 -19.58
C ALA A 172 18.87 1.10 -19.26
N GLY A 173 19.78 0.25 -18.74
CA GLY A 173 21.16 0.62 -18.45
C GLY A 173 21.37 1.39 -17.14
N VAL A 174 20.37 1.48 -16.26
CA VAL A 174 20.46 2.19 -14.98
C VAL A 174 20.60 1.21 -13.81
N ASP A 175 21.70 1.29 -13.06
CA ASP A 175 21.87 0.56 -11.80
C ASP A 175 21.65 1.49 -10.60
N ILE A 176 20.54 1.27 -9.89
CA ILE A 176 20.21 1.97 -8.63
C ILE A 176 20.93 1.39 -7.40
N GLY A 177 21.90 0.49 -7.61
CA GLY A 177 22.77 -0.03 -6.56
C GLY A 177 22.05 -0.93 -5.55
N ARG A 178 22.73 -1.18 -4.43
CA ARG A 178 22.18 -1.97 -3.31
C ARG A 178 21.35 -1.07 -2.40
N PRO A 179 20.28 -1.58 -1.77
CA PRO A 179 19.58 -0.81 -0.75
C PRO A 179 20.54 -0.54 0.43
N PRO A 180 20.30 0.53 1.22
CA PRO A 180 20.99 0.73 2.48
C PRO A 180 20.84 -0.54 3.34
N ALA A 181 21.96 -1.11 3.76
CA ALA A 181 21.99 -2.29 4.61
C ALA A 181 22.47 -1.89 6.00
N GLY A 182 21.86 -2.46 7.04
CA GLY A 182 22.36 -2.29 8.39
C GLY A 182 23.78 -2.85 8.52
N LYS A 183 24.63 -2.14 9.25
CA LYS A 183 26.01 -2.57 9.52
C LYS A 183 25.97 -3.58 10.66
N LYS A 184 26.04 -4.88 10.37
CA LYS A 184 25.98 -5.97 11.37
C LYS A 184 26.91 -5.73 12.59
N LYS A 185 28.10 -5.16 12.36
CA LYS A 185 29.05 -4.80 13.43
C LYS A 185 28.55 -3.74 14.43
N LEU A 186 27.48 -3.02 14.09
CA LEU A 186 26.84 -2.02 14.95
C LEU A 186 25.56 -2.57 15.61
N TYR A 187 25.15 -3.80 15.31
CA TYR A 187 23.98 -4.40 15.93
C TYR A 187 24.32 -4.71 17.39
N LYS A 188 23.43 -4.34 18.31
CA LYS A 188 23.58 -4.72 19.71
C LYS A 188 23.53 -6.26 19.81
N SER A 189 24.58 -6.85 20.36
CA SER A 189 24.56 -8.26 20.75
C SER A 189 23.75 -8.38 22.04
N PHE A 190 22.46 -8.70 21.92
CA PHE A 190 21.69 -9.10 23.09
C PHE A 190 22.06 -10.56 23.40
N ALA A 191 22.49 -10.83 24.63
CA ALA A 191 22.60 -12.21 25.11
C ALA A 191 21.20 -12.84 24.98
N ARG A 192 21.13 -14.04 24.42
CA ARG A 192 19.89 -14.82 24.47
C ARG A 192 19.65 -15.15 25.95
N VAL A 193 18.55 -14.64 26.50
CA VAL A 193 18.02 -15.02 27.82
C VAL A 193 17.32 -16.36 27.67
#